data_AF-A0A8J8F9U4-F1
#
_entry.id   AF-A0A8J8F9U4-F1
#
_cell.length_a   1.000
_cell.length_b   1.000
_cell.length_c   1.000
_cell.angle_alpha   90.00
_cell.angle_beta   90.00
_cell.angle_gamma   90.00
#
_symmetry.space_group_name_H-M   'P 1'
#
loop_
_entity.id
_entity.type
_entity.pdbx_description
1 polymer ?
#
loop_
_entity_poly.entity_id
_entity_poly.type
_entity_poly.pdbx_seq_one_letter_code
_entity_poly.pdbx_strand_id
1 'polypeptide(L)'
;HEGTITPNQTITVSKLYTYPCAGTGGHSEHVRIWNDTWAGIEEASWTGYRGDWHNVTFPESFTVVANETYNYTIRTGSYPQIHHNRTLIIPEGEITCTEFIDANGKRYDDWIPAIKLWA
;
A
#
# COMPACT_ATOMS: atom_id res chain seq x y z
N HIS A 1 5.51 -6.12 -3.05
CA HIS A 1 5.99 -4.77 -3.36
C HIS A 1 6.32 -4.13 -2.04
N GLU A 2 7.58 -3.74 -1.90
CA GLU A 2 8.17 -3.27 -0.67
C GLU A 2 8.62 -1.82 -0.84
N GLY A 3 8.57 -1.08 0.26
CA GLY A 3 8.95 0.32 0.27
C GLY A 3 8.72 0.96 1.63
N THR A 4 8.80 2.29 1.65
CA THR A 4 8.47 3.11 2.82
C THR A 4 7.42 4.15 2.49
N ILE A 5 6.59 4.49 3.48
CA ILE A 5 5.62 5.59 3.43
C ILE A 5 5.91 6.55 4.58
N THR A 6 5.94 7.84 4.28
CA THR A 6 6.12 8.93 5.24
C THR A 6 5.01 9.95 5.02
N PRO A 7 3.92 9.93 5.81
CA PRO A 7 2.82 10.85 5.62
C PRO A 7 3.19 12.25 6.13
N ASN A 8 2.69 13.30 5.47
CA ASN A 8 2.89 14.69 5.90
C ASN A 8 1.91 15.12 7.01
N GLN A 9 0.87 14.32 7.26
CA GLN A 9 -0.11 14.53 8.31
C GLN A 9 -0.43 13.20 9.01
N THR A 10 -0.85 13.28 10.26
CA THR A 10 -1.29 12.10 11.01
C THR A 10 -2.61 11.61 10.44
N ILE A 11 -2.70 10.33 10.07
CA ILE A 11 -3.92 9.71 9.52
C ILE A 11 -4.29 8.44 10.28
N THR A 12 -5.60 8.21 10.42
CA THR A 12 -6.16 6.99 11.03
C THR A 12 -6.58 6.02 9.93
N VAL A 13 -5.73 5.05 9.62
CA VAL A 13 -5.96 4.11 8.53
C VAL A 13 -6.91 3.01 8.98
N SER A 14 -7.97 2.79 8.20
CA SER A 14 -8.91 1.67 8.38
C SER A 14 -8.97 0.72 7.19
N LYS A 15 -8.62 1.21 6.00
CA LYS A 15 -8.65 0.45 4.75
C LYS A 15 -7.55 0.90 3.79
N LEU A 16 -7.15 0.00 2.90
CA LEU A 16 -6.30 0.30 1.73
C LEU A 16 -7.05 -0.05 0.45
N TYR A 17 -7.05 0.89 -0.49
CA TYR A 17 -7.53 0.71 -1.86
C TYR A 17 -6.35 0.70 -2.83
N THR A 18 -6.43 -0.12 -3.88
CA THR A 18 -5.45 -0.15 -4.97
C THR A 18 -6.13 0.22 -6.27
N TYR A 19 -5.63 1.25 -6.95
CA TYR A 19 -6.20 1.69 -8.21
C TYR A 19 -5.92 0.68 -9.31
N PRO A 20 -6.95 0.18 -10.04
CA PRO A 20 -6.76 -0.72 -11.16
C PRO A 20 -6.05 -0.04 -12.32
N CYS A 21 -5.22 -0.80 -13.05
CA CYS A 21 -4.91 -0.45 -14.43
C CYS A 21 -6.17 -0.61 -15.30
N ALA A 22 -6.32 0.18 -16.36
CA ALA A 22 -7.46 0.09 -17.26
C ALA A 22 -7.63 -1.35 -17.80
N GLY A 23 -8.86 -1.88 -17.68
CA GLY A 23 -9.17 -3.26 -18.08
C GLY A 23 -8.87 -4.33 -17.02
N THR A 24 -8.48 -3.95 -15.80
CA THR A 24 -8.23 -4.86 -14.68
C THR A 24 -9.18 -4.61 -13.51
N GLY A 25 -9.31 -5.58 -12.59
CA GLY A 25 -10.17 -5.45 -11.41
C GLY A 25 -9.61 -4.58 -10.28
N GLY A 26 -8.28 -4.50 -10.14
CA GLY A 26 -7.58 -3.67 -9.13
C GLY A 26 -7.91 -4.03 -7.69
N HIS A 27 -7.04 -4.79 -7.03
CA HIS A 27 -7.12 -5.05 -5.59
C HIS A 27 -5.77 -5.55 -5.03
N SER A 28 -5.61 -5.38 -3.72
CA SER A 28 -4.54 -6.00 -2.96
C SER A 28 -5.04 -7.27 -2.28
N GLU A 29 -4.23 -8.31 -2.27
CA GLU A 29 -4.45 -9.57 -1.55
C GLU A 29 -3.92 -9.51 -0.12
N HIS A 30 -2.86 -8.75 0.10
CA HIS A 30 -2.24 -8.60 1.40
C HIS A 30 -1.57 -7.23 1.53
N VAL A 31 -1.74 -6.61 2.68
CA VAL A 31 -1.11 -5.34 3.05
C VAL A 31 -0.53 -5.49 4.44
N ARG A 32 0.68 -4.98 4.62
CA ARG A 32 1.34 -4.86 5.92
C ARG A 32 2.01 -3.50 6.02
N ILE A 33 1.83 -2.79 7.14
CA ILE A 33 2.49 -1.52 7.45
C ILE A 33 3.09 -1.63 8.85
N TRP A 34 4.36 -1.24 9.01
CA TRP A 34 5.10 -1.43 10.26
C TRP A 34 6.31 -0.48 10.38
N ASN A 35 6.87 -0.35 11.58
CA ASN A 35 8.07 0.45 11.88
C ASN A 35 8.80 -0.22 13.07
N ASP A 36 10.14 -0.21 13.10
CA ASP A 36 10.95 -0.90 14.14
C ASP A 36 10.67 -0.43 15.58
N THR A 37 10.33 0.84 15.74
CA THR A 37 9.99 1.50 17.02
C THR A 37 8.51 1.42 17.36
N TRP A 38 7.66 1.02 16.41
CA TRP A 38 6.22 0.88 16.59
C TRP A 38 5.88 -0.56 16.97
N ALA A 39 5.27 -0.75 18.14
CA ALA A 39 4.87 -2.07 18.61
C ALA A 39 3.77 -2.73 17.74
N GLY A 40 3.04 -1.93 16.95
CA GLY A 40 2.01 -2.40 16.03
C GLY A 40 2.61 -2.85 14.72
N ILE A 41 2.41 -4.11 14.36
CA ILE A 41 2.48 -4.55 12.97
C ILE A 41 1.03 -4.65 12.52
N GLU A 42 0.61 -3.80 11.59
CA GLU A 42 -0.76 -3.81 11.11
C GLU A 42 -0.81 -4.50 9.76
N GLU A 43 -1.47 -5.65 9.72
CA GLU A 43 -1.60 -6.47 8.53
C GLU A 43 -3.05 -6.89 8.28
N ALA A 44 -3.39 -6.98 7.01
CA ALA A 44 -4.70 -7.38 6.57
C ALA A 44 -4.62 -8.11 5.24
N SER A 45 -5.51 -9.09 5.08
CA SER A 45 -5.57 -9.91 3.87
C SER A 45 -6.97 -9.85 3.25
N TRP A 46 -7.02 -9.95 1.93
CA TRP A 46 -8.24 -9.93 1.15
C TRP A 46 -9.07 -11.18 1.40
N THR A 47 -10.39 -11.01 1.53
CA THR A 47 -11.33 -12.08 1.92
C THR A 47 -12.14 -12.64 0.75
N GLY A 48 -11.72 -12.34 -0.48
CA GLY A 48 -12.36 -12.79 -1.71
C GLY A 48 -13.39 -11.79 -2.28
N TYR A 49 -14.06 -12.19 -3.37
CA TYR A 49 -15.06 -11.40 -4.07
C TYR A 49 -16.40 -11.29 -3.30
N ARG A 50 -16.38 -10.68 -2.13
CA ARG A 50 -17.56 -10.46 -1.27
C ARG A 50 -17.54 -9.04 -0.72
N GLY A 51 -18.69 -8.36 -0.74
CA GLY A 51 -18.83 -7.01 -0.18
C GLY A 51 -17.87 -6.00 -0.81
N ASP A 52 -17.10 -5.29 0.04
CA ASP A 52 -16.14 -4.24 -0.33
C ASP A 52 -14.80 -4.82 -0.82
N TRP A 53 -14.86 -5.76 -1.77
CA TRP A 53 -13.72 -6.57 -2.19
C TRP A 53 -12.58 -5.78 -2.87
N HIS A 54 -12.81 -4.54 -3.30
CA HIS A 54 -11.73 -3.73 -3.85
C HIS A 54 -10.80 -3.16 -2.75
N ASN A 55 -11.26 -3.18 -1.50
CA ASN A 55 -10.51 -2.68 -0.35
C ASN A 55 -9.98 -3.84 0.49
N VAL A 56 -8.78 -3.65 1.03
CA VAL A 56 -8.30 -4.43 2.16
C VAL A 56 -8.71 -3.66 3.42
N THR A 57 -9.52 -4.29 4.27
CA THR A 57 -9.98 -3.71 5.54
C THR A 57 -9.14 -4.26 6.68
N PHE A 58 -8.57 -3.38 7.50
CA PHE A 58 -7.80 -3.79 8.66
C PHE A 58 -8.73 -4.22 9.81
N PRO A 59 -8.33 -5.19 10.65
CA PRO A 59 -9.14 -5.64 11.78
C PRO A 59 -9.46 -4.50 12.76
N GLU A 60 -8.48 -3.63 12.99
CA GLU A 60 -8.59 -2.44 13.81
C GLU A 60 -8.01 -1.24 13.04
N SER A 61 -8.57 -0.05 13.28
CA SER A 61 -7.98 1.18 12.74
C SER A 61 -6.73 1.54 13.52
N PHE A 62 -5.71 2.02 12.82
CA PHE A 62 -4.44 2.41 13.44
C PHE A 62 -3.99 3.79 12.96
N THR A 63 -3.12 4.43 13.72
CA THR A 63 -2.61 5.76 13.40
C THR A 63 -1.21 5.67 12.83
N VAL A 64 -0.98 6.26 11.67
CA VAL A 64 0.36 6.62 11.20
C VAL A 64 0.57 8.12 11.42
N VAL A 65 1.66 8.46 12.08
CA VAL A 65 1.96 9.82 12.57
C VAL A 65 2.68 10.62 11.48
N ALA A 66 2.37 11.91 11.41
CA ALA A 66 3.04 12.84 10.50
C ALA A 66 4.57 12.78 10.66
N ASN A 67 5.29 12.75 9.54
CA ASN A 67 6.75 12.74 9.44
C ASN A 67 7.45 11.50 10.03
N GLU A 68 6.70 10.50 10.48
CA GLU A 68 7.26 9.19 10.79
C GLU A 68 7.31 8.33 9.52
N THR A 69 8.32 7.46 9.44
CA THR A 69 8.50 6.57 8.29
C THR A 69 8.10 5.16 8.68
N TYR A 70 7.29 4.54 7.82
CA TYR A 70 6.79 3.19 7.99
C TYR A 70 7.20 2.34 6.79
N ASN A 71 7.70 1.13 7.05
CA ASN A 71 7.87 0.12 6.02
C ASN A 71 6.50 -0.43 5.62
N TYR A 72 6.35 -0.80 4.36
CA TYR A 72 5.16 -1.48 3.90
C TYR A 72 5.47 -2.64 2.97
N THR A 73 4.55 -3.60 2.98
CA THR A 73 4.45 -4.69 2.01
C THR A 73 3.05 -4.66 1.40
N ILE A 74 2.95 -4.59 0.08
CA ILE A 74 1.69 -4.75 -0.65
C ILE A 74 1.84 -5.89 -1.65
N ARG A 75 0.93 -6.85 -1.60
CA ARG A 75 0.78 -7.90 -2.60
C ARG A 75 -0.52 -7.65 -3.36
N THR A 76 -0.39 -7.35 -4.65
CA THR A 76 -1.53 -7.06 -5.52
C THR A 76 -2.07 -8.36 -6.11
N GLY A 77 -3.38 -8.59 -6.04
CA GLY A 77 -4.04 -9.73 -6.70
C GLY A 77 -4.41 -9.47 -8.16
N SER A 78 -4.23 -8.23 -8.62
CA SER A 78 -4.43 -7.83 -10.01
C SER A 78 -3.48 -6.69 -10.36
N TYR A 79 -3.25 -6.46 -11.65
CA TYR A 79 -2.26 -5.48 -12.10
C TYR A 79 -2.70 -4.04 -11.77
N PRO A 80 -1.99 -3.33 -10.88
CA PRO A 80 -2.39 -1.99 -10.46
C PRO A 80 -2.02 -0.94 -11.52
N GLN A 81 -2.58 0.25 -11.39
CA GLN A 81 -1.95 1.43 -12.00
C GLN A 81 -0.60 1.68 -11.32
N ILE A 82 0.42 2.03 -12.09
CA ILE A 82 1.81 2.16 -11.61
C ILE A 82 2.33 3.55 -11.91
N HIS A 83 2.99 4.13 -10.92
CA HIS A 83 3.89 5.28 -11.09
C HIS A 83 5.31 4.74 -11.31
N HIS A 84 5.93 5.13 -12.42
CA HIS A 84 7.29 4.71 -12.79
C HIS A 84 8.36 5.59 -12.13
N ASN A 85 8.34 5.64 -10.80
CA ASN A 85 9.25 6.40 -9.96
C ASN A 85 9.73 5.54 -8.79
N ARG A 86 11.01 5.68 -8.42
CA ARG A 86 11.53 5.10 -7.17
C ARG A 86 11.01 5.80 -5.92
N THR A 87 10.78 7.11 -6.01
CA THR A 87 10.20 7.93 -4.95
C THR A 87 9.11 8.79 -5.56
N LEU A 88 7.94 8.78 -4.93
CA LEU A 88 6.80 9.61 -5.29
C LEU A 88 6.48 10.53 -4.11
N ILE A 89 6.62 11.84 -4.35
CA ILE A 89 6.29 12.89 -3.40
C ILE A 89 5.00 13.54 -3.86
N ILE A 90 4.01 13.56 -2.97
CA ILE A 90 2.71 14.21 -3.15
C ILE A 90 2.43 15.13 -1.95
N PRO A 91 1.46 16.05 -2.02
CA PRO A 91 1.15 16.95 -0.89
C PRO A 91 0.88 16.21 0.44
N GLU A 92 0.36 14.99 0.36
CA GLU A 92 0.02 14.13 1.49
C GLU A 92 1.21 13.37 2.10
N GLY A 93 2.37 13.34 1.43
CA GLY A 93 3.56 12.65 1.93
C GLY A 93 4.47 12.07 0.84
N GLU A 94 5.34 11.18 1.25
CA GLU A 94 6.29 10.47 0.42
C GLU A 94 6.03 8.97 0.46
N ILE A 95 6.17 8.31 -0.69
CA ILE A 95 6.19 6.85 -0.81
C ILE A 95 7.37 6.42 -1.69
N THR A 96 8.06 5.36 -1.29
CA THR A 96 9.23 4.83 -2.01
C THR A 96 9.00 3.40 -2.46
N CYS A 97 9.69 2.96 -3.51
CA CYS A 97 9.77 1.57 -3.93
C CYS A 97 11.19 1.06 -3.69
N THR A 98 11.32 -0.02 -2.92
CA THR A 98 12.56 -0.79 -2.85
C THR A 98 12.49 -2.00 -3.77
N GLU A 99 11.31 -2.61 -3.90
CA GLU A 99 11.10 -3.75 -4.78
C GLU A 99 9.65 -3.89 -5.22
N PHE A 100 9.44 -4.14 -6.50
CA PHE A 100 8.19 -4.64 -7.08
C PHE A 100 8.54 -5.88 -7.90
N ILE A 101 7.80 -6.98 -7.68
CA ILE A 101 7.96 -8.21 -8.44
C ILE A 101 6.67 -8.44 -9.22
N ASP A 102 6.76 -8.46 -10.56
CA ASP A 102 5.60 -8.75 -11.40
C ASP A 102 5.26 -10.24 -11.43
N ALA A 103 4.14 -10.59 -12.08
CA ALA A 103 3.67 -11.96 -12.17
C ALA A 103 4.65 -12.90 -12.92
N ASN A 104 5.59 -12.36 -13.70
CA ASN A 104 6.63 -13.12 -14.39
C ASN A 104 7.92 -13.24 -13.57
N GLY A 105 7.94 -12.74 -12.33
CA GLY A 105 9.11 -12.74 -11.45
C GLY A 105 10.14 -11.66 -11.76
N LYS A 106 9.82 -10.69 -12.64
CA LYS A 106 10.74 -9.59 -12.93
C LYS A 106 10.68 -8.54 -11.82
N ARG A 107 11.85 -8.07 -11.43
CA ARG A 107 12.04 -7.11 -10.34
C ARG A 107 12.21 -5.69 -10.88
N TYR A 108 11.61 -4.73 -10.19
CA TYR A 108 11.67 -3.31 -10.47
C TYR A 108 11.84 -2.54 -9.16
N ASP A 109 12.64 -1.48 -9.16
CA ASP A 109 12.85 -0.61 -8.00
C ASP A 109 12.19 0.77 -8.17
N ASP A 110 11.39 0.93 -9.23
CA ASP A 110 10.74 2.17 -9.63
C ASP A 110 9.24 2.01 -9.92
N TRP A 111 8.63 0.89 -9.53
CA TRP A 111 7.21 0.63 -9.79
C TRP A 111 6.40 0.76 -8.50
N ILE A 112 5.80 1.93 -8.30
CA ILE A 112 4.93 2.21 -7.16
C ILE A 112 3.46 2.02 -7.59
N PRO A 113 2.72 1.03 -7.04
CA PRO A 113 1.28 0.91 -7.23
C PRO A 113 0.56 2.16 -6.71
N ALA A 114 -0.37 2.68 -7.51
CA ALA A 114 -1.27 3.72 -7.07
C ALA A 114 -2.20 3.15 -5.99
N ILE A 115 -2.14 3.73 -4.79
CA ILE A 115 -2.93 3.31 -3.63
C ILE A 115 -3.61 4.49 -2.95
N LYS A 116 -4.63 4.19 -2.15
CA LYS A 116 -5.26 5.13 -1.24
C LYS A 116 -5.39 4.49 0.14
N LEU A 117 -4.91 5.17 1.16
CA LEU A 117 -5.20 4.86 2.56
C LEU A 117 -6.48 5.63 2.95
N TRP A 118 -7.48 4.90 3.45
CA TRP A 118 -8.70 5.53 3.96
C TRP A 118 -8.45 6.00 5.39
N ALA A 119 -8.38 7.34 5.51
CA ALA A 119 -8.33 8.09 6.76
C ALA A 119 -9.74 8.39 7.31
#